data_AF-A0A8D5U2P1-F1
#
_entry.id   AF-A0A8D5U2P1-F1
#
_cell.length_a   1.000
_cell.length_b   1.000
_cell.length_c   1.000
_cell.angle_alpha   90.00
_cell.angle_beta   90.00
_cell.angle_gamma   90.00
#
_symmetry.space_group_name_H-M   'P 1'
#
loop_
_entity.id
_entity.type
_entity.pdbx_description
1 polymer ?
#
loop_
_entity_poly.entity_id
_entity_poly.type
_entity_poly.pdbx_seq_one_letter_code
_entity_poly.pdbx_strand_id
1 'polypeptide(L)'
;MTRVDLNSLALFTSEYTLLFIAVMINYFRYILTSSLRFTIENFSLQIPWILILIIYLIVILWLVVSNYLYFKFLSSNRNDESFKYTITEVEDLSINYTNVIMSYVLGLISTFQANIYGLVVFFLIMVFIYELFKNSEVLLFNPILFISGYRVYKVKVQEHNRSVYIIYEGMVQEGKIVEVFRLYQNIYLDKKYKE
;
A
#
# COMPACT_ATOMS: atom_id res chain seq x y z
N MET A 1 15.79 -11.18 11.53
CA MET A 1 14.84 -10.70 10.51
C MET A 1 13.58 -11.53 10.66
N THR A 2 12.69 -11.07 11.53
CA THR A 2 11.55 -11.85 12.02
C THR A 2 10.40 -11.75 11.03
N ARG A 3 9.54 -12.77 11.00
CA ARG A 3 8.39 -12.95 10.08
C ARG A 3 7.46 -11.72 9.95
N VAL A 4 7.55 -10.76 10.86
CA VAL A 4 6.82 -9.49 10.89
C VAL A 4 7.36 -8.50 9.85
N ASP A 5 8.68 -8.39 9.67
CA ASP A 5 9.30 -7.40 8.77
C ASP A 5 8.94 -7.66 7.30
N LEU A 6 8.89 -8.94 6.91
CA LEU A 6 8.60 -9.39 5.54
C LEU A 6 7.14 -9.14 5.16
N ASN A 7 6.23 -9.25 6.13
CA ASN A 7 4.83 -8.90 5.93
C ASN A 7 4.67 -7.39 5.81
N SER A 8 5.31 -6.58 6.68
CA SER A 8 5.22 -5.12 6.60
C SER A 8 5.77 -4.56 5.28
N LEU A 9 6.87 -5.13 4.77
CA LEU A 9 7.41 -4.74 3.46
C LEU A 9 6.45 -5.08 2.32
N ALA A 10 5.87 -6.28 2.33
CA ALA A 10 4.89 -6.71 1.32
C ALA A 10 3.60 -5.86 1.37
N LEU A 11 3.13 -5.51 2.57
CA LEU A 11 1.99 -4.59 2.76
C LEU A 11 2.31 -3.21 2.18
N PHE A 12 3.47 -2.67 2.53
CA PHE A 12 3.96 -1.39 2.01
C PHE A 12 4.07 -1.40 0.48
N THR A 13 4.70 -2.41 -0.12
CA THR A 13 4.82 -2.46 -1.58
C THR A 13 3.49 -2.72 -2.26
N SER A 14 2.54 -3.39 -1.59
CA SER A 14 1.17 -3.51 -2.07
C SER A 14 0.43 -2.16 -2.08
N GLU A 15 0.56 -1.35 -1.02
CA GLU A 15 0.04 0.01 -0.95
C GLU A 15 0.54 0.84 -2.14
N TYR A 16 1.86 0.89 -2.34
CA TYR A 16 2.51 1.71 -3.38
C TYR A 16 2.55 1.07 -4.77
N THR A 17 1.78 -0.01 -5.03
CA THR A 17 1.80 -0.73 -6.33
C THR A 17 1.59 0.21 -7.51
N LEU A 18 0.60 1.10 -7.42
CA LEU A 18 0.29 2.07 -8.48
C LEU A 18 1.45 3.03 -8.76
N LEU A 19 2.18 3.44 -7.72
CA LEU A 19 3.34 4.30 -7.87
C LEU A 19 4.48 3.57 -8.60
N PHE A 20 4.76 2.32 -8.22
CA PHE A 20 5.75 1.50 -8.94
C PHE A 20 5.37 1.31 -10.41
N ILE A 21 4.09 1.04 -10.72
CA ILE A 21 3.61 0.95 -12.11
C ILE A 21 3.85 2.26 -12.87
N ALA A 22 3.53 3.41 -12.26
CA ALA A 22 3.74 4.71 -12.90
C ALA A 22 5.22 4.97 -13.19
N VAL A 23 6.10 4.65 -12.25
CA VAL A 23 7.56 4.71 -12.46
C VAL A 23 7.97 3.79 -13.60
N MET A 24 7.51 2.54 -13.61
CA MET A 24 7.82 1.59 -14.69
C MET A 24 7.38 2.09 -16.06
N ILE A 25 6.21 2.72 -16.16
CA ILE A 25 5.72 3.34 -17.40
C ILE A 25 6.67 4.47 -17.82
N ASN A 26 7.06 5.34 -16.90
CA ASN A 26 7.93 6.48 -17.22
C ASN A 26 9.32 6.05 -17.71
N TYR A 27 9.88 4.99 -17.12
CA TYR A 27 11.17 4.43 -17.52
C TYR A 27 11.08 3.41 -18.67
N PHE A 28 9.88 3.07 -19.16
CA PHE A 28 9.69 2.07 -20.22
C PHE A 28 10.43 2.44 -21.51
N ARG A 29 10.59 3.75 -21.79
CA ARG A 29 11.35 4.25 -22.94
C ARG A 29 12.76 3.67 -23.05
N TYR A 30 13.41 3.35 -21.93
CA TYR A 30 14.78 2.82 -21.93
C TYR A 30 14.88 1.37 -22.40
N ILE A 31 13.79 0.62 -22.31
CA ILE A 31 13.69 -0.71 -22.93
C ILE A 31 13.62 -0.54 -24.45
N LEU A 32 12.84 0.45 -24.94
CA LEU A 32 12.70 0.73 -26.37
C LEU A 32 13.98 1.32 -26.99
N THR A 33 14.67 2.23 -26.31
CA THR A 33 15.90 2.89 -26.81
C THR A 33 17.17 2.04 -26.62
N SER A 34 17.03 0.76 -26.26
CA SER A 34 18.11 -0.25 -26.20
C SER A 34 19.20 -0.06 -25.13
N SER A 35 19.25 1.06 -24.41
CA SER A 35 20.13 1.20 -23.23
C SER A 35 19.78 2.40 -22.34
N LEU A 36 20.12 2.27 -21.05
CA LEU A 36 20.21 3.41 -20.13
C LEU A 36 21.67 3.82 -20.03
N ARG A 37 21.98 5.08 -20.34
CA ARG A 37 23.33 5.63 -20.21
C ARG A 37 23.44 6.50 -18.97
N PHE A 38 24.53 6.30 -18.25
CA PHE A 38 24.91 7.07 -17.09
C PHE A 38 26.30 7.63 -17.32
N THR A 39 26.45 8.94 -17.16
CA THR A 39 27.73 9.62 -17.27
C THR A 39 27.93 10.48 -16.02
N ILE A 40 29.00 10.21 -15.27
CA ILE A 40 29.55 11.10 -14.26
C ILE A 40 30.94 11.49 -14.74
N GLU A 41 31.12 12.75 -15.10
CA GLU A 41 32.39 13.31 -15.59
C GLU A 41 33.05 12.39 -16.65
N ASN A 42 34.10 11.65 -16.26
CA ASN A 42 34.88 10.78 -17.14
C ASN A 42 34.42 9.30 -17.15
N PHE A 43 33.44 8.93 -16.33
CA PHE A 43 32.93 7.57 -16.23
C PHE A 43 31.58 7.44 -16.93
N SER A 44 31.51 6.61 -17.96
CA SER A 44 30.26 6.26 -18.64
C SER A 44 29.91 4.79 -18.42
N LEU A 45 28.76 4.53 -17.80
CA LEU A 45 28.19 3.19 -17.67
C LEU A 45 26.98 3.09 -18.61
N GLN A 46 26.97 2.09 -19.48
CA GLN A 46 25.82 1.77 -20.32
C GLN A 46 25.18 0.47 -19.81
N ILE A 47 23.96 0.56 -19.32
CA ILE A 47 23.19 -0.60 -18.88
C ILE A 47 22.44 -1.17 -20.10
N PRO A 48 22.65 -2.45 -20.44
CA PRO A 48 21.97 -3.07 -21.57
C PRO A 48 20.48 -3.24 -21.28
N TRP A 49 19.64 -3.10 -22.30
CA TRP A 49 18.18 -3.23 -22.18
C TRP A 49 17.73 -4.58 -21.58
N ILE A 50 18.46 -5.67 -21.82
CA ILE A 50 18.17 -6.99 -21.24
C ILE A 50 18.22 -6.94 -19.71
N LEU A 51 19.20 -6.23 -19.12
CA LEU A 51 19.28 -6.12 -17.66
C LEU A 51 18.10 -5.30 -17.12
N ILE A 52 17.72 -4.23 -17.81
CA ILE A 52 16.55 -3.41 -17.46
C ILE A 52 15.28 -4.26 -17.50
N LEU A 53 15.12 -5.09 -18.54
CA LEU A 53 13.99 -6.01 -18.66
C LEU A 53 13.93 -7.02 -17.50
N ILE A 54 15.08 -7.61 -17.13
CA ILE A 54 15.15 -8.52 -15.99
C ILE A 54 14.72 -7.81 -14.70
N ILE A 55 15.19 -6.57 -14.46
CA ILE A 55 14.77 -5.77 -13.31
C ILE A 55 13.26 -5.54 -13.33
N TYR A 56 12.67 -5.20 -14.48
CA TYR A 56 11.23 -5.03 -14.63
C TYR A 56 10.46 -6.31 -14.26
N LEU A 57 10.91 -7.48 -14.73
CA LEU A 57 10.28 -8.76 -14.41
C LEU A 57 10.36 -9.07 -12.91
N ILE A 58 11.50 -8.79 -12.27
CA ILE A 58 11.66 -8.97 -10.82
C ILE A 58 10.70 -8.05 -10.06
N VAL A 59 10.59 -6.78 -10.45
CA VAL A 59 9.66 -5.82 -9.82
C VAL A 59 8.21 -6.27 -10.02
N ILE A 60 7.82 -6.70 -11.22
CA ILE A 60 6.46 -7.21 -11.48
C ILE A 60 6.17 -8.43 -10.59
N LEU A 61 7.08 -9.39 -10.54
CA LEU A 61 6.92 -10.58 -9.71
C LEU A 61 6.77 -10.19 -8.23
N TRP A 62 7.59 -9.26 -7.74
CA TRP A 62 7.50 -8.75 -6.38
C TRP A 62 6.16 -8.07 -6.09
N LEU A 63 5.66 -7.23 -7.00
CA LEU A 63 4.36 -6.57 -6.87
C LEU A 63 3.22 -7.59 -6.85
N VAL A 64 3.26 -8.61 -7.71
CA VAL A 64 2.26 -9.70 -7.71
C VAL A 64 2.27 -10.45 -6.39
N VAL A 65 3.44 -10.84 -5.89
CA VAL A 65 3.58 -11.54 -4.59
C VAL A 65 3.10 -10.65 -3.45
N SER A 66 3.46 -9.36 -3.45
CA SER A 66 3.06 -8.39 -2.42
C SER A 66 1.54 -8.24 -2.35
N ASN A 67 0.88 -8.05 -3.49
CA ASN A 67 -0.57 -7.95 -3.56
C ASN A 67 -1.26 -9.27 -3.21
N TYR A 68 -0.72 -10.41 -3.65
CA TYR A 68 -1.24 -11.71 -3.25
C TYR A 68 -1.18 -11.92 -1.73
N LEU A 69 -0.06 -11.57 -1.08
CA LEU A 69 0.09 -11.63 0.36
C LEU A 69 -0.89 -10.70 1.08
N TYR A 70 -1.11 -9.49 0.56
CA TYR A 70 -2.11 -8.55 1.06
C TYR A 70 -3.53 -9.14 1.04
N PHE A 71 -3.96 -9.67 -0.11
CA PHE A 71 -5.28 -10.29 -0.23
C PHE A 71 -5.42 -11.56 0.62
N LYS A 72 -4.35 -12.36 0.71
CA LYS A 72 -4.32 -13.53 1.59
C LYS A 72 -4.42 -13.13 3.06
N PHE A 73 -3.78 -12.05 3.47
CA PHE A 73 -3.90 -11.50 4.82
C PHE A 73 -5.34 -11.05 5.13
N LEU A 74 -5.99 -10.39 4.17
CA LEU A 74 -7.40 -10.02 4.29
C LEU A 74 -8.35 -11.23 4.36
N SER A 75 -8.06 -12.32 3.64
CA SER A 75 -8.94 -13.49 3.58
C SER A 75 -8.72 -14.50 4.71
N SER A 76 -7.48 -14.66 5.18
CA SER A 76 -7.11 -15.67 6.19
C SER A 76 -7.79 -15.45 7.54
N ASN A 77 -8.17 -14.20 7.86
CA ASN A 77 -8.73 -13.85 9.17
C ASN A 77 -10.26 -13.72 9.16
N ARG A 78 -10.92 -14.07 8.04
CA ARG A 78 -12.39 -14.22 7.99
C ARG A 78 -12.92 -15.43 8.78
N ASN A 79 -12.04 -16.33 9.24
CA ASN A 79 -12.42 -17.55 9.95
C ASN A 79 -12.35 -17.41 11.48
N ASP A 80 -11.92 -16.26 12.01
CA ASP A 80 -11.91 -15.99 13.45
C ASP A 80 -13.30 -15.54 13.95
N GLU A 81 -13.49 -15.58 15.28
CA GLU A 81 -14.72 -15.14 15.94
C GLU A 81 -15.18 -13.77 15.42
N SER A 82 -16.45 -13.70 15.01
CA SER A 82 -17.08 -12.45 14.58
C SER A 82 -17.55 -11.66 15.79
N PHE A 83 -17.16 -10.39 15.86
CA PHE A 83 -17.56 -9.46 16.90
C PHE A 83 -18.69 -8.59 16.39
N LYS A 84 -19.72 -8.37 17.23
CA LYS A 84 -20.75 -7.37 16.98
C LYS A 84 -20.43 -6.17 17.85
N TYR A 85 -20.28 -5.01 17.23
CA TYR A 85 -20.01 -3.77 17.93
C TYR A 85 -21.08 -2.74 17.61
N THR A 86 -21.51 -2.02 18.65
CA THR A 86 -22.36 -0.84 18.49
C THR A 86 -21.48 0.39 18.35
N ILE A 87 -21.59 1.06 17.20
CA ILE A 87 -20.75 2.22 16.89
C ILE A 87 -21.35 3.48 17.49
N THR A 88 -20.57 4.20 18.29
CA THR A 88 -21.02 5.46 18.93
C THR A 88 -20.52 6.70 18.20
N GLU A 89 -19.33 6.63 17.58
CA GLU A 89 -18.71 7.73 16.86
C GLU A 89 -18.02 7.15 15.61
N VAL A 90 -18.12 7.84 14.47
CA VAL A 90 -17.48 7.45 13.20
C VAL A 90 -16.57 8.57 12.71
N GLU A 91 -15.28 8.28 12.59
CA GLU A 91 -14.32 9.11 11.87
C GLU A 91 -13.96 8.43 10.55
N ASP A 92 -14.35 9.06 9.43
CA ASP A 92 -14.00 8.58 8.10
C ASP A 92 -12.55 8.96 7.75
N LEU A 93 -11.64 8.02 7.98
CA LEU A 93 -10.22 8.19 7.66
C LEU A 93 -9.95 8.11 6.16
N SER A 94 -10.93 7.71 5.34
CA SER A 94 -10.81 7.79 3.88
C SER A 94 -10.76 9.23 3.36
N ILE A 95 -11.05 10.24 4.19
CA ILE A 95 -10.90 11.64 3.79
C ILE A 95 -9.47 12.14 4.07
N ASN A 96 -8.74 11.51 5.00
CA ASN A 96 -7.36 11.84 5.37
C ASN A 96 -6.28 11.16 4.50
N TYR A 97 -6.64 10.65 3.31
CA TYR A 97 -5.69 10.14 2.32
C TYR A 97 -4.71 11.18 1.78
N THR A 98 -4.84 12.46 2.13
CA THR A 98 -3.90 13.52 1.74
C THR A 98 -2.44 13.13 2.03
N ASN A 99 -2.16 12.47 3.15
CA ASN A 99 -0.80 12.05 3.49
C ASN A 99 -0.26 10.96 2.54
N VAL A 100 -1.13 10.02 2.14
CA VAL A 100 -0.79 8.97 1.15
C VAL A 100 -0.70 9.57 -0.26
N ILE A 101 -1.58 10.50 -0.63
CA ILE A 101 -1.50 11.18 -1.92
C ILE A 101 -0.20 11.99 -2.03
N MET A 102 0.23 12.63 -0.95
CA MET A 102 1.49 13.38 -0.94
C MET A 102 2.71 12.48 -1.10
N SER A 103 2.73 11.29 -0.50
CA SER A 103 3.83 10.33 -0.74
C SER A 103 3.89 9.87 -2.19
N TYR A 104 2.74 9.70 -2.85
CA TYR A 104 2.66 9.42 -4.28
C TYR A 104 3.19 10.57 -5.14
N VAL A 105 2.77 11.81 -4.83
CA VAL A 105 3.25 13.01 -5.54
C VAL A 105 4.76 13.13 -5.43
N LEU A 106 5.34 12.94 -4.24
CA LEU A 106 6.80 12.97 -4.03
C LEU A 106 7.51 11.91 -4.87
N GLY A 107 6.99 10.68 -4.89
CA GLY A 107 7.55 9.61 -5.73
C GLY A 107 7.49 9.93 -7.23
N LEU A 108 6.36 10.45 -7.71
CA LEU A 108 6.19 10.81 -9.13
C LEU A 108 7.07 11.99 -9.54
N ILE A 109 7.19 13.03 -8.71
CA ILE A 109 8.05 14.18 -8.99
C ILE A 109 9.51 13.74 -9.11
N SER A 110 9.97 12.88 -8.19
CA SER A 110 11.35 12.38 -8.21
C SER A 110 11.68 11.65 -9.51
N THR A 111 10.69 11.00 -10.12
CA THR A 111 10.87 10.19 -11.33
C THR A 111 10.43 10.89 -12.60
N PHE A 112 9.89 12.12 -12.54
CA PHE A 112 9.24 12.78 -13.67
C PHE A 112 10.12 12.90 -14.92
N GLN A 113 11.38 13.30 -14.74
CA GLN A 113 12.34 13.42 -15.86
C GLN A 113 12.84 12.06 -16.39
N ALA A 114 12.49 10.97 -15.69
CA ALA A 114 12.91 9.61 -15.95
C ALA A 114 14.42 9.50 -16.16
N ASN A 115 15.24 10.12 -15.30
CA ASN A 115 16.69 9.95 -15.32
C ASN A 115 17.14 9.07 -14.15
N ILE A 116 18.38 8.59 -14.18
CA ILE A 116 18.90 7.69 -13.13
C ILE A 116 18.96 8.36 -11.75
N TYR A 117 19.28 9.66 -11.68
CA TYR A 117 19.28 10.42 -10.43
C TYR A 117 17.90 10.43 -9.77
N GLY A 118 16.85 10.63 -10.58
CA GLY A 118 15.46 10.58 -10.14
C GLY A 118 15.06 9.22 -9.61
N LEU A 119 15.55 8.14 -10.23
CA LEU A 119 15.33 6.76 -9.77
C LEU A 119 16.03 6.49 -8.44
N VAL A 120 17.25 7.00 -8.24
CA VAL A 120 17.96 6.91 -6.96
C VAL A 120 17.21 7.68 -5.88
N VAL A 121 16.79 8.93 -6.16
CA VAL A 121 16.02 9.76 -5.23
C VAL A 121 14.69 9.10 -4.88
N PHE A 122 14.01 8.49 -5.85
CA PHE A 122 12.79 7.71 -5.63
C PHE A 122 12.99 6.61 -4.60
N PHE A 123 14.02 5.77 -4.76
CA PHE A 123 14.29 4.69 -3.81
C PHE A 123 14.63 5.22 -2.42
N LEU A 124 15.38 6.32 -2.31
CA LEU A 124 15.64 6.98 -1.03
C LEU A 124 14.34 7.43 -0.36
N ILE A 125 13.47 8.12 -1.09
CA ILE A 125 12.16 8.56 -0.60
C ILE A 125 11.33 7.36 -0.14
N MET A 126 11.29 6.28 -0.92
CA MET A 126 10.54 5.06 -0.55
C MET A 126 11.07 4.41 0.74
N VAL A 127 12.39 4.37 0.93
CA VAL A 127 12.99 3.87 2.19
C VAL A 127 12.60 4.76 3.37
N PHE A 128 12.63 6.09 3.22
CA PHE A 128 12.19 7.02 4.27
C PHE A 128 10.72 6.83 4.63
N ILE A 129 9.84 6.73 3.63
CA ILE A 129 8.41 6.52 3.83
C ILE A 129 8.18 5.17 4.52
N TYR A 130 8.85 4.11 4.06
CA TYR A 130 8.76 2.79 4.70
C TYR A 130 9.15 2.84 6.17
N GLU A 131 10.31 3.44 6.50
CA GLU A 131 10.78 3.55 7.88
C GLU A 131 9.82 4.36 8.77
N LEU A 132 9.18 5.39 8.21
CA LEU A 132 8.22 6.22 8.92
C LEU A 132 6.90 5.47 9.19
N PHE A 133 6.44 4.65 8.25
CA PHE A 133 5.14 4.00 8.32
C PHE A 133 5.18 2.50 8.68
N LYS A 134 6.33 1.84 8.76
CA LYS A 134 6.45 0.37 8.97
C LYS A 134 5.76 -0.17 10.23
N ASN A 135 5.61 0.69 11.24
CA ASN A 135 4.96 0.36 12.51
C ASN A 135 3.57 1.00 12.64
N SER A 136 3.09 1.67 11.59
CA SER A 136 1.81 2.37 11.58
C SER A 136 0.73 1.52 10.91
N GLU A 137 -0.50 1.71 11.34
CA GLU A 137 -1.67 1.05 10.75
C GLU A 137 -1.97 1.60 9.33
N VAL A 138 -1.29 2.69 8.93
CA VAL A 138 -1.38 3.33 7.59
C VAL A 138 -1.05 2.34 6.47
N LEU A 139 -0.18 1.36 6.71
CA LEU A 139 0.19 0.34 5.71
C LEU A 139 -0.98 -0.54 5.24
N LEU A 140 -2.08 -0.54 5.98
CA LEU A 140 -3.28 -1.30 5.62
C LEU A 140 -4.22 -0.51 4.71
N PHE A 141 -4.02 0.80 4.59
CA PHE A 141 -4.80 1.71 3.77
C PHE A 141 -4.30 1.67 2.33
N ASN A 142 -4.52 0.52 1.67
CA ASN A 142 -4.15 0.35 0.28
C ASN A 142 -5.20 1.04 -0.62
N PRO A 143 -4.82 1.96 -1.54
CA PRO A 143 -5.76 2.57 -2.49
C PRO A 143 -6.56 1.57 -3.33
N ILE A 144 -6.06 0.34 -3.53
CA ILE A 144 -6.76 -0.75 -4.19
C ILE A 144 -8.04 -1.15 -3.44
N LEU A 145 -8.09 -0.99 -2.11
CA LEU A 145 -9.31 -1.20 -1.32
C LEU A 145 -10.43 -0.26 -1.75
N PHE A 146 -10.10 1.01 -2.02
CA PHE A 146 -11.08 2.01 -2.44
C PHE A 146 -11.67 1.67 -3.82
N ILE A 147 -10.81 1.25 -4.75
CA ILE A 147 -11.25 0.76 -6.08
C ILE A 147 -12.18 -0.45 -5.92
N SER A 148 -11.96 -1.26 -4.88
CA SER A 148 -12.76 -2.44 -4.54
C SER A 148 -14.01 -2.13 -3.70
N GLY A 149 -14.31 -0.85 -3.42
CA GLY A 149 -15.49 -0.42 -2.67
C GLY A 149 -15.34 -0.43 -1.14
N TYR A 150 -14.16 -0.76 -0.62
CA TYR A 150 -13.86 -0.73 0.81
C TYR A 150 -13.38 0.66 1.26
N ARG A 151 -13.84 1.08 2.43
CA ARG A 151 -13.44 2.31 3.13
C ARG A 151 -12.89 1.96 4.50
N VAL A 152 -12.03 2.82 5.03
CA VAL A 152 -11.43 2.61 6.36
C VAL A 152 -11.96 3.68 7.30
N TYR A 153 -12.58 3.22 8.38
CA TYR A 153 -13.15 4.05 9.43
C TYR A 153 -12.39 3.84 10.72
N LYS A 154 -12.22 4.90 11.49
CA LYS A 154 -11.90 4.79 12.91
C LYS A 154 -13.19 5.01 13.68
N VAL A 155 -13.63 3.97 14.37
CA VAL A 155 -14.89 4.01 15.13
C VAL A 155 -14.62 3.84 16.60
N LYS A 156 -15.48 4.43 17.42
CA LYS A 156 -15.51 4.19 18.86
C LYS A 156 -16.63 3.20 19.17
N VAL A 157 -16.28 2.16 19.91
CA VAL A 157 -17.20 1.07 20.24
C VAL A 157 -17.70 1.18 21.68
N GLN A 158 -19.01 1.00 21.85
CA GLN A 158 -19.69 1.20 23.13
C GLN A 158 -19.19 0.23 24.22
N GLU A 159 -18.89 -1.03 23.86
CA GLU A 159 -18.53 -2.06 24.84
C GLU A 159 -17.18 -1.80 25.55
N HIS A 160 -16.26 -1.03 24.94
CA HIS A 160 -14.90 -0.87 25.46
C HIS A 160 -14.43 0.59 25.57
N ASN A 161 -15.23 1.56 25.09
CA ASN A 161 -14.87 2.98 25.01
C ASN A 161 -13.49 3.21 24.35
N ARG A 162 -13.10 2.33 23.43
CA ARG A 162 -11.82 2.37 22.68
C ARG A 162 -12.09 2.66 21.22
N SER A 163 -11.14 3.35 20.59
CA SER A 163 -11.13 3.52 19.13
C SER A 163 -10.55 2.27 18.47
N VAL A 164 -11.26 1.77 17.47
CA VAL A 164 -10.85 0.64 16.63
C VAL A 164 -10.96 1.03 15.16
N TYR A 165 -10.18 0.41 14.30
CA TYR A 165 -10.23 0.64 12.86
C TYR A 165 -11.08 -0.44 12.21
N ILE A 166 -11.96 -0.05 11.30
CA ILE A 166 -12.81 -0.97 10.56
C ILE A 166 -12.63 -0.72 9.07
N ILE A 167 -12.27 -1.76 8.33
CA ILE A 167 -12.32 -1.79 6.87
C ILE A 167 -13.71 -2.31 6.48
N TYR A 168 -14.54 -1.42 5.94
CA TYR A 168 -15.96 -1.69 5.68
C TYR A 168 -16.34 -1.42 4.22
N GLU A 169 -17.17 -2.27 3.64
CA GLU A 169 -17.67 -2.08 2.27
C GLU A 169 -18.85 -1.10 2.30
N GLY A 170 -18.66 0.12 1.77
CA GLY A 170 -19.68 1.16 1.78
C GLY A 170 -19.64 2.11 2.99
N MET A 171 -20.78 2.72 3.33
CA MET A 171 -20.88 3.74 4.37
C MET A 171 -21.25 3.17 5.74
N VAL A 172 -20.47 3.54 6.75
CA VAL A 172 -20.76 3.26 8.16
C VAL A 172 -21.41 4.51 8.78
N GLN A 173 -22.47 4.31 9.56
CA GLN A 173 -23.18 5.38 10.26
C GLN A 173 -23.19 5.11 11.77
N GLU A 174 -23.24 6.19 12.56
CA GLU A 174 -23.37 6.13 14.01
C GLU A 174 -24.67 5.42 14.41
N GLY A 175 -24.64 4.68 15.52
CA GLY A 175 -25.77 3.90 16.03
C GLY A 175 -26.02 2.57 15.29
N LYS A 176 -25.29 2.27 14.23
CA LYS A 176 -25.38 0.98 13.52
C LYS A 176 -24.60 -0.10 14.27
N ILE A 177 -25.17 -1.29 14.36
CA ILE A 177 -24.45 -2.50 14.78
C ILE A 177 -23.74 -3.05 13.55
N VAL A 178 -22.41 -3.20 13.64
CA VAL A 178 -21.60 -3.83 12.60
C VAL A 178 -21.07 -5.16 13.10
N GLU A 179 -21.09 -6.16 12.24
CA GLU A 179 -20.46 -7.44 12.49
C GLU A 179 -19.12 -7.49 11.76
N VAL A 180 -18.05 -7.71 12.50
CA VAL A 180 -16.70 -7.57 11.98
C VAL A 180 -15.80 -8.71 12.45
N PHE A 181 -14.85 -9.09 11.61
CA PHE A 181 -13.78 -10.02 11.94
C PHE A 181 -12.55 -9.27 12.39
N ARG A 182 -11.83 -9.80 13.38
CA ARG A 182 -10.56 -9.22 13.78
C ARG A 182 -9.50 -9.53 12.71
N LEU A 183 -8.95 -8.49 12.07
CA LEU A 183 -7.82 -8.63 11.17
C LEU A 183 -6.50 -8.63 11.94
N TYR A 184 -6.27 -7.61 12.75
CA TYR A 184 -4.99 -7.45 13.43
C TYR A 184 -5.11 -6.44 14.57
N GLN A 185 -4.69 -6.80 15.77
CA GLN A 185 -4.74 -5.92 16.96
C GLN A 185 -6.10 -5.21 17.12
N ASN A 186 -6.20 -3.92 16.78
CA ASN A 186 -7.40 -3.07 16.88
C ASN A 186 -8.08 -2.82 15.53
N ILE A 187 -7.77 -3.64 14.52
CA ILE A 187 -8.25 -3.50 13.14
C ILE A 187 -9.17 -4.67 12.81
N TYR A 188 -10.31 -4.34 12.24
CA TYR A 188 -11.38 -5.26 11.96
C TYR A 188 -11.83 -5.14 10.49
N LEU A 189 -12.27 -6.25 9.89
CA LEU A 189 -12.82 -6.32 8.54
C LEU A 189 -14.32 -6.59 8.61
N ASP A 190 -15.09 -5.94 7.75
CA ASP A 190 -16.50 -6.23 7.59
C ASP A 190 -16.78 -7.71 7.27
N LYS A 191 -17.69 -8.30 8.05
CA LYS A 191 -18.29 -9.60 7.78
C LYS A 191 -19.54 -9.33 6.97
N LYS A 192 -19.43 -9.28 5.65
CA LYS A 192 -20.62 -9.34 4.81
C LYS A 192 -21.43 -10.58 5.18
N TYR A 193 -22.65 -10.37 5.68
CA TYR A 193 -23.73 -11.31 5.50
C TYR A 193 -23.84 -11.52 3.98
N LYS A 194 -23.37 -12.66 3.49
CA LYS A 194 -23.86 -13.16 2.21
C LYS A 194 -25.33 -13.48 2.46
N GLU A 195 -26.21 -12.61 2.00
CA GLU A 195 -27.55 -13.04 1.58
C GLU A 195 -27.40 -13.94 0.34
#